data_AF-A0A971AKM9-F1
#
_entry.id   AF-A0A971AKM9-F1
#
_cell.length_a   1.000
_cell.length_b   1.000
_cell.length_c   1.000
_cell.angle_alpha   90.00
_cell.angle_beta   90.00
_cell.angle_gamma   90.00
#
_symmetry.space_group_name_H-M   'P 1'
#
loop_
_entity.id
_entity.type
_entity.pdbx_description
1 polymer ?
#
loop_
_entity_poly.entity_id
_entity_poly.type
_entity_poly.pdbx_seq_one_letter_code
_entity_poly.pdbx_strand_id
1 'polypeptide(L)'
;MNIQIDLSGMDAIESSIQDAIASILPSAASGVASALSLIEGTAKELCPIDQGELAAGISTSLTTSQGEVVGTVTASAPHSAYVEFGTIKSGAQPFMHPAFELQKDAAMQQIANAISKAVSG
;
A
#
# COMPACT_ATOMS: atom_id res chain seq x y z
N MET A 1 37.23 41.51 -22.52
CA MET A 1 37.44 40.34 -21.64
C MET A 1 36.16 39.53 -21.73
N ASN A 2 36.22 38.37 -22.39
CA ASN A 2 35.04 37.49 -22.58
C ASN A 2 35.11 36.38 -21.54
N ILE A 3 34.05 36.26 -20.73
CA ILE A 3 33.85 35.17 -19.79
C ILE A 3 32.74 34.31 -20.39
N GLN A 4 33.04 33.03 -20.62
CA GLN A 4 32.04 32.00 -20.97
C GLN A 4 31.75 31.19 -19.72
N ILE A 5 30.47 31.08 -19.38
CA ILE A 5 29.96 30.24 -18.29
C ILE A 5 29.23 29.08 -18.95
N ASP A 6 29.65 27.86 -18.63
CA ASP A 6 29.01 26.62 -19.07
C ASP A 6 27.89 26.26 -18.09
N LEU A 7 26.66 26.15 -18.59
CA LEU A 7 25.46 25.87 -17.79
C LEU A 7 24.86 24.49 -18.09
N SER A 8 25.50 23.69 -18.94
CA SER A 8 24.98 22.38 -19.37
C SER A 8 24.79 21.40 -18.19
N GLY A 9 25.55 21.57 -17.11
CA GLY A 9 25.37 20.81 -15.87
C GLY A 9 24.07 21.17 -15.12
N MET A 10 23.56 22.39 -15.25
CA MET A 10 22.30 22.81 -14.62
C MET A 10 21.08 22.23 -15.35
N ASP A 11 21.11 22.18 -16.69
CA ASP A 11 20.05 21.55 -17.48
C ASP A 11 19.87 20.06 -17.14
N ALA A 12 20.99 19.36 -16.93
CA ALA A 12 20.97 17.95 -16.53
C ALA A 12 20.37 17.73 -15.13
N ILE A 13 20.65 18.63 -14.18
CA ILE A 13 20.08 18.59 -12.82
C ILE A 13 18.57 18.88 -12.87
N GLU A 14 18.14 19.85 -13.68
CA GLU A 14 16.72 20.18 -13.83
C GLU A 14 15.92 18.97 -14.35
N SER A 15 16.41 18.29 -15.39
CA SER A 15 15.77 17.08 -15.92
C SER A 15 15.70 15.98 -14.87
N SER A 16 16.80 15.72 -14.16
CA SER A 16 16.86 14.65 -13.16
C SER A 16 15.91 14.90 -11.98
N ILE A 17 15.73 16.16 -11.57
CA ILE A 17 14.74 16.53 -10.54
C ILE A 17 13.31 16.32 -11.03
N GLN A 18 13.00 16.72 -12.27
CA GLN A 18 11.66 16.51 -12.84
C GLN A 18 11.31 15.02 -12.94
N ASP A 19 12.26 14.19 -13.36
CA ASP A 19 12.08 12.74 -13.46
C ASP A 19 11.91 12.10 -12.07
N ALA A 20 12.69 12.52 -11.08
CA ALA A 20 12.54 12.06 -9.69
C ALA A 20 11.16 12.43 -9.12
N ILE A 21 10.68 13.66 -9.36
CA ILE A 21 9.34 14.09 -8.91
C ILE A 21 8.25 13.27 -9.59
N ALA A 22 8.37 13.02 -10.89
CA ALA A 22 7.41 12.24 -11.66
C ALA A 22 7.36 10.77 -11.24
N SER A 23 8.48 10.20 -10.78
CA SER A 23 8.60 8.77 -10.43
C SER A 23 8.16 8.43 -9.00
N ILE A 24 8.10 9.40 -8.09
CA ILE A 24 7.73 9.18 -6.68
C ILE A 24 6.30 8.65 -6.53
N LEU A 25 5.31 9.28 -7.18
CA LEU A 25 3.91 8.88 -7.08
C LEU A 25 3.63 7.45 -7.60
N PRO A 26 4.08 7.05 -8.81
CA PRO A 26 3.87 5.67 -9.27
C PRO A 26 4.65 4.65 -8.43
N SER A 27 5.82 5.02 -7.91
CA SER A 27 6.59 4.17 -7.00
C SER A 27 5.88 3.98 -5.66
N ALA A 28 5.32 5.05 -5.09
CA ALA A 28 4.49 4.98 -3.89
C ALA A 28 3.25 4.10 -4.12
N ALA A 29 2.58 4.26 -5.27
CA ALA A 29 1.45 3.42 -5.67
C ALA A 29 1.81 1.93 -5.73
N SER A 30 2.98 1.60 -6.31
CA SER A 30 3.48 0.23 -6.32
C SER A 30 3.76 -0.29 -4.91
N GLY A 31 4.39 0.51 -4.05
CA GLY A 31 4.69 0.13 -2.67
C GLY A 31 3.44 -0.14 -1.85
N VAL A 32 2.42 0.72 -1.99
CA VAL A 32 1.12 0.54 -1.35
C VAL A 32 0.41 -0.70 -1.90
N ALA A 33 0.44 -0.95 -3.20
CA ALA A 33 -0.14 -2.18 -3.78
C ALA A 33 0.50 -3.46 -3.21
N SER A 34 1.83 -3.48 -3.06
CA SER A 34 2.54 -4.60 -2.43
C SER A 34 2.16 -4.77 -0.95
N ALA A 35 2.07 -3.67 -0.21
CA ALA A 35 1.63 -3.69 1.19
C ALA A 35 0.19 -4.23 1.34
N LEU A 36 -0.72 -3.77 0.47
CA LEU A 36 -2.11 -4.25 0.45
C LEU A 36 -2.18 -5.75 0.18
N SER A 37 -1.40 -6.26 -0.77
CA SER A 37 -1.40 -7.68 -1.10
C SER A 37 -0.93 -8.56 0.07
N LEU A 38 0.05 -8.09 0.85
CA LEU A 38 0.49 -8.79 2.07
C LEU A 38 -0.62 -8.84 3.12
N ILE A 39 -1.25 -7.70 3.41
CA ILE A 39 -2.34 -7.60 4.40
C ILE A 39 -3.54 -8.44 3.95
N GLU A 40 -3.91 -8.37 2.66
CA GLU A 40 -4.99 -9.15 2.08
C GLU A 40 -4.75 -10.66 2.21
N GLY A 41 -3.52 -11.11 1.90
CA GLY A 41 -3.13 -12.50 2.04
C GLY A 41 -3.25 -12.99 3.48
N THR A 42 -2.68 -12.26 4.44
CA THR A 42 -2.78 -12.61 5.86
C THR A 42 -4.22 -12.55 6.37
N ALA A 43 -5.03 -11.58 5.93
CA ALA A 43 -6.44 -11.49 6.30
C ALA A 43 -7.24 -12.70 5.79
N LYS A 44 -6.92 -13.21 4.59
CA LYS A 44 -7.52 -14.42 4.03
C LYS A 44 -7.08 -15.68 4.76
N GLU A 45 -5.82 -15.75 5.20
CA GLU A 45 -5.29 -16.90 5.98
C GLU A 45 -5.88 -16.99 7.39
N LEU A 46 -6.10 -15.85 8.04
CA LEU A 46 -6.68 -15.78 9.39
C LEU A 46 -8.20 -15.94 9.40
N CYS A 47 -8.84 -15.83 8.24
CA CYS A 47 -10.27 -15.98 8.09
C CYS A 47 -10.70 -17.42 8.46
N PRO A 48 -11.81 -17.60 9.22
CA PRO A 48 -12.34 -18.93 9.51
C PRO A 48 -12.65 -19.71 8.23
N ILE A 49 -12.12 -20.94 8.14
CA ILE A 49 -12.20 -21.81 6.94
C ILE A 49 -13.64 -22.12 6.52
N ASP A 50 -14.58 -22.14 7.47
CA ASP A 50 -15.98 -22.47 7.19
C ASP A 50 -16.70 -21.40 6.33
N GLN A 51 -16.13 -20.20 6.19
CA GLN A 51 -16.72 -19.09 5.44
C GLN A 51 -15.87 -18.72 4.22
N GLY A 52 -15.81 -19.60 3.22
CA GLY A 52 -15.16 -19.29 1.94
C GLY A 52 -15.67 -18.01 1.26
N GLU A 53 -16.93 -17.62 1.52
CA GLU A 53 -17.48 -16.32 1.11
C GLU A 53 -16.75 -15.14 1.77
N LEU A 54 -16.40 -15.24 3.05
CA LEU A 54 -15.71 -14.19 3.78
C LEU A 54 -14.30 -13.99 3.23
N ALA A 55 -13.54 -15.07 3.04
CA ALA A 55 -12.21 -15.00 2.44
C ALA A 55 -12.26 -14.47 1.00
N ALA A 56 -13.23 -14.90 0.19
CA ALA A 56 -13.43 -14.40 -1.17
C ALA A 56 -13.87 -12.92 -1.20
N GLY A 57 -14.58 -12.47 -0.18
CA GLY A 57 -15.07 -11.11 -0.04
C GLY A 57 -14.01 -10.09 0.41
N ILE A 58 -12.82 -10.55 0.82
CA ILE A 58 -11.69 -9.67 1.14
C ILE A 58 -11.02 -9.24 -0.15
N SER A 59 -11.09 -7.94 -0.43
CA SER A 59 -10.53 -7.32 -1.64
C SER A 59 -9.76 -6.06 -1.29
N THR A 60 -8.82 -5.69 -2.16
CA THR A 60 -8.03 -4.47 -2.05
C THR A 60 -8.40 -3.47 -3.14
N SER A 61 -8.32 -2.19 -2.80
CA SER A 61 -8.52 -1.09 -3.74
C SER A 61 -7.42 -0.06 -3.56
N LEU A 62 -6.90 0.44 -4.68
CA LEU A 62 -5.88 1.48 -4.72
C LEU A 62 -6.48 2.69 -5.44
N THR A 63 -6.47 3.84 -4.77
CA THR A 63 -6.92 5.11 -5.34
C THR A 63 -5.79 6.12 -5.28
N THR A 64 -5.45 6.71 -6.42
CA THR A 64 -4.47 7.80 -6.51
C THR A 64 -5.22 9.08 -6.84
N SER A 65 -5.16 10.08 -5.97
CA SER A 65 -5.85 11.36 -6.17
C SER A 65 -5.04 12.50 -5.58
N GLN A 66 -4.93 13.62 -6.30
CA GLN A 66 -4.30 14.87 -5.84
C GLN A 66 -2.88 14.71 -5.25
N GLY A 67 -2.08 13.76 -5.76
CA GLY A 67 -0.73 13.50 -5.24
C GLY A 67 -0.68 12.62 -3.99
N GLU A 68 -1.81 12.00 -3.64
CA GLU A 68 -1.91 11.03 -2.56
C GLU A 68 -2.23 9.64 -3.12
N VAL A 69 -1.68 8.62 -2.47
CA VAL A 69 -1.92 7.21 -2.78
C VAL A 69 -2.60 6.59 -1.57
N VAL A 70 -3.86 6.17 -1.73
CA VAL A 70 -4.66 5.56 -0.68
C VAL A 70 -4.94 4.11 -1.04
N GLY A 71 -4.56 3.20 -0.14
CA GLY A 71 -4.86 1.79 -0.23
C GLY A 71 -5.88 1.36 0.81
N THR A 72 -6.90 0.60 0.39
CA THR A 72 -7.95 0.11 1.29
C THR A 72 -8.10 -1.40 1.15
N VAL A 73 -8.14 -2.11 2.27
CA VAL A 73 -8.54 -3.53 2.35
C VAL A 73 -9.96 -3.58 2.90
N THR A 74 -10.87 -4.25 2.20
CA THR A 74 -12.30 -4.32 2.56
C THR A 74 -12.77 -5.76 2.60
N ALA A 75 -13.44 -6.14 3.69
CA ALA A 75 -14.19 -7.39 3.79
C ALA A 75 -15.66 -7.16 3.44
N SER A 76 -16.05 -7.54 2.22
CA SER A 76 -17.35 -7.20 1.61
C SER A 76 -18.52 -8.06 2.10
N ALA A 77 -18.24 -9.18 2.76
CA ALA A 77 -19.28 -10.09 3.24
C ALA A 77 -20.13 -9.40 4.33
N PRO A 78 -21.48 -9.48 4.29
CA PRO A 78 -22.34 -8.78 5.26
C PRO A 78 -22.09 -9.16 6.72
N HIS A 79 -21.55 -10.36 6.95
CA HIS A 79 -21.26 -10.88 8.27
C HIS A 79 -19.80 -10.66 8.73
N SER A 80 -18.96 -10.01 7.92
CA SER A 80 -17.54 -9.79 8.22
C SER A 80 -17.33 -9.08 9.56
N ALA A 81 -18.11 -8.03 9.84
CA ALA A 81 -18.03 -7.30 11.10
C ALA A 81 -18.45 -8.16 12.30
N TYR A 82 -19.45 -9.04 12.15
CA TYR A 82 -19.88 -9.93 13.23
C TYR A 82 -18.82 -11.00 13.53
N VAL A 83 -18.06 -11.43 12.53
CA VAL A 83 -16.94 -12.35 12.70
C VAL A 83 -15.77 -11.64 13.38
N GLU A 84 -15.40 -10.44 12.91
CA GLU A 84 -14.29 -9.66 13.47
C GLU A 84 -14.50 -9.30 14.95
N PHE A 85 -15.68 -8.82 15.31
CA PHE A 85 -15.97 -8.30 16.66
C PHE A 85 -16.76 -9.25 17.56
N GLY A 86 -17.28 -10.35 17.00
CA GLY A 86 -18.15 -11.27 17.71
C GLY A 86 -19.58 -10.76 17.86
N THR A 87 -20.44 -11.62 18.41
CA THR A 87 -21.84 -11.33 18.71
C THR A 87 -22.19 -11.86 20.10
N ILE A 88 -23.41 -11.59 20.57
CA ILE A 88 -23.91 -12.15 21.84
C ILE A 88 -23.91 -13.69 21.84
N LYS A 89 -24.03 -14.33 20.67
CA LYS A 89 -24.16 -15.78 20.52
C LYS A 89 -22.85 -16.49 20.15
N SER A 90 -21.87 -15.76 19.64
CA SER A 90 -20.61 -16.31 19.13
C SER A 90 -19.45 -15.37 19.46
N GLY A 91 -18.33 -15.91 19.93
CA GLY A 91 -17.12 -15.13 20.22
C GLY A 91 -16.51 -14.49 18.96
N ALA A 92 -15.67 -13.47 19.16
CA ALA A 92 -14.93 -12.80 18.08
C ALA A 92 -13.87 -13.73 17.48
N GLN A 93 -13.77 -13.73 16.15
CA GLN A 93 -12.74 -14.38 15.36
C GLN A 93 -12.09 -13.32 14.47
N PRO A 94 -11.27 -12.44 15.06
CA PRO A 94 -10.68 -11.33 14.32
C PRO A 94 -9.69 -11.84 13.27
N PHE A 95 -9.77 -11.25 12.08
CA PHE A 95 -8.93 -11.57 10.93
C PHE A 95 -8.35 -10.31 10.29
N MET A 96 -9.07 -9.19 10.29
CA MET A 96 -8.59 -7.93 9.69
C MET A 96 -7.59 -7.22 10.58
N HIS A 97 -7.95 -6.95 11.84
CA HIS A 97 -7.06 -6.28 12.78
C HIS A 97 -5.74 -7.05 12.98
N PRO A 98 -5.73 -8.37 13.24
CA PRO A 98 -4.48 -9.10 13.38
C PRO A 98 -3.67 -9.15 12.08
N ALA A 99 -4.31 -9.22 10.90
CA ALA A 99 -3.58 -9.15 9.63
C ALA A 99 -2.85 -7.82 9.45
N PHE A 100 -3.49 -6.72 9.82
CA PHE A 100 -2.85 -5.40 9.83
C PHE A 100 -1.68 -5.36 10.82
N GLU A 101 -1.89 -5.78 12.06
CA GLU A 101 -0.86 -5.72 13.10
C GLU A 101 0.37 -6.59 12.76
N LEU A 102 0.17 -7.75 12.14
CA LEU A 102 1.27 -8.62 11.70
C LEU A 102 2.06 -8.05 10.52
N GLN A 103 1.37 -7.36 9.61
CA GLN A 103 1.98 -6.87 8.37
C GLN A 103 2.35 -5.40 8.40
N LYS A 104 2.01 -4.62 9.44
CA LYS A 104 2.25 -3.17 9.48
C LYS A 104 3.71 -2.78 9.21
N ASP A 105 4.67 -3.50 9.80
CA ASP A 105 6.09 -3.21 9.64
C ASP A 105 6.57 -3.58 8.24
N ALA A 106 6.16 -4.75 7.74
CA ALA A 106 6.48 -5.19 6.39
C ALA A 106 5.85 -4.27 5.32
N ALA A 107 4.60 -3.84 5.52
CA ALA A 107 3.89 -2.89 4.69
C ALA A 107 4.63 -1.54 4.62
N MET A 108 5.02 -0.99 5.77
CA MET A 108 5.83 0.23 5.83
C MET A 108 7.16 0.06 5.11
N GLN A 109 7.83 -1.08 5.25
CA GLN A 109 9.07 -1.37 4.53
C GLN A 109 8.86 -1.45 3.02
N GLN A 110 7.77 -2.06 2.52
CA GLN A 110 7.48 -2.12 1.09
C GLN A 110 7.28 -0.72 0.50
N ILE A 111 6.54 0.14 1.21
CA ILE A 111 6.32 1.53 0.81
C ILE A 111 7.64 2.30 0.81
N ALA A 112 8.43 2.20 1.89
CA ALA A 112 9.72 2.87 2.00
C ALA A 112 10.70 2.43 0.90
N ASN A 113 10.78 1.11 0.64
CA ASN A 113 11.65 0.56 -0.39
C ASN A 113 11.23 1.04 -1.79
N ALA A 114 9.93 1.08 -2.07
CA ALA A 114 9.44 1.56 -3.36
C ALA A 114 9.77 3.04 -3.60
N ILE A 115 9.57 3.89 -2.59
CA ILE A 115 9.92 5.32 -2.67
C ILE A 115 11.45 5.50 -2.77
N SER A 116 12.23 4.75 -2.00
CA SER A 116 13.70 4.87 -2.04
C SER A 116 14.26 4.58 -3.43
N LYS A 117 13.74 3.56 -4.13
CA LYS A 117 14.11 3.24 -5.51
C LYS A 117 13.80 4.38 -6.49
N ALA A 118 12.75 5.15 -6.24
CA ALA A 118 12.37 6.28 -7.08
C ALA A 118 13.35 7.47 -6.95
N VAL A 119 13.94 7.63 -5.76
CA VAL A 119 14.81 8.76 -5.42
C VAL A 119 16.29 8.44 -5.69
N SER A 120 16.71 7.18 -5.54
CA SER A 120 18.08 6.75 -5.80
C SER A 120 18.31 6.25 -7.23
N GLY A 121 17.27 6.21 -8.04
CA GLY A 121 17.27 5.72 -9.43
C GLY A 121 17.68 6.77 -10.44
#